data_AF-A0A015JLS8-F1
#
_entry.id   AF-A0A015JLS8-F1
#
_cell.length_a   1.000
_cell.length_b   1.000
_cell.length_c   1.000
_cell.angle_alpha   90.00
_cell.angle_beta   90.00
_cell.angle_gamma   90.00
#
_symmetry.space_group_name_H-M   'P 1'
#
loop_
_entity.id
_entity.type
_entity.pdbx_description
1 polymer ?
#
loop_
_entity_poly.entity_id
_entity_poly.type
_entity_poly.pdbx_seq_one_letter_code
_entity_poly.pdbx_strand_id
1 'polypeptide(L)'
;MLVNLSDQIKTEINNQIKDDIPLHPIVVESTTNQSFVTRRLIKKNSFEPSALFVFKEEFPTDLKNKLKDHYLRIDRKKMDMKALRLFIKYGLKMENLLDPLQEAITAAKKRNDTRKNREYDVIVEDIEIIKQMASIKLRAFESYFGKYIVQENPIQININNEDLKRIQVKYSGIENQIEEKIKIDSKKWKKMKKRYNLTCIVIKNMLEKINETENNDEMTKSAIKTFQDMFNDEISSKKLLEKYKQKTQQSKLNWVSDAKHLIFGDSDIKKAKQKTNDKSDVEFIRELVNFKLFEGHDNIKENIINTFIKEYHEWKKGIPNKLQVIFPNTQHNKQLEDNLRREFEKEKEETEKYMFEKICDEIENINKDGQVS
;
A
#
# COMPACT_ATOMS: atom_id res chain seq x y z
N MET A 1 16.67 -46.59 -31.28
CA MET A 1 16.69 -47.82 -32.11
C MET A 1 15.36 -48.52 -31.96
N LEU A 2 14.57 -48.59 -33.04
CA LEU A 2 13.37 -49.44 -33.08
C LEU A 2 13.82 -50.86 -33.41
N VAL A 3 13.87 -51.73 -32.41
CA VAL A 3 14.13 -53.16 -32.61
C VAL A 3 12.83 -53.77 -33.14
N ASN A 4 12.85 -54.20 -34.40
CA ASN A 4 11.69 -54.85 -34.99
C ASN A 4 11.67 -56.31 -34.53
N LEU A 5 10.94 -56.60 -33.45
CA LEU A 5 10.81 -57.94 -32.90
C LEU A 5 10.11 -58.86 -33.91
N SER A 6 10.57 -60.11 -34.01
CA SER A 6 9.90 -61.12 -34.82
C SER A 6 8.48 -61.38 -34.30
N ASP A 7 7.59 -61.80 -35.19
CA ASP A 7 6.19 -62.07 -34.80
C ASP A 7 6.09 -63.20 -33.78
N GLN A 8 7.03 -64.15 -33.80
CA GLN A 8 7.14 -65.20 -32.78
C GLN A 8 7.44 -64.62 -31.39
N ILE A 9 8.36 -63.65 -31.28
CA ILE A 9 8.66 -62.99 -30.00
C ILE A 9 7.46 -62.15 -29.54
N LYS A 10 6.77 -61.45 -30.46
CA LYS A 10 5.57 -60.67 -30.13
C LYS A 10 4.41 -61.56 -29.66
N THR A 11 4.19 -62.70 -30.30
CA THR A 11 3.17 -63.68 -29.89
C THR A 11 3.51 -64.27 -28.54
N GLU A 12 4.78 -64.58 -28.28
CA GLU A 12 5.21 -65.09 -26.99
C GLU A 12 5.04 -64.04 -25.88
N ILE A 13 5.44 -62.78 -26.10
CA ILE A 13 5.21 -61.69 -25.14
C ILE A 13 3.72 -61.52 -24.79
N ASN A 14 2.83 -61.71 -25.76
CA ASN A 14 1.39 -61.55 -25.59
C ASN A 14 0.65 -62.85 -25.19
N ASN A 15 1.37 -63.93 -24.92
CA ASN A 15 0.78 -65.21 -24.56
C ASN A 15 0.09 -65.12 -23.18
N GLN A 16 -1.20 -65.46 -23.12
CA GLN A 16 -2.05 -65.39 -21.92
C GLN A 16 -2.43 -66.78 -21.35
N ILE A 17 -1.76 -67.86 -21.76
CA ILE A 17 -2.01 -69.21 -21.24
C ILE A 17 -1.81 -69.21 -19.72
N LYS A 18 -2.84 -69.70 -19.00
CA LYS A 18 -3.01 -69.56 -17.53
C LYS A 18 -2.35 -70.66 -16.70
N ASP A 19 -1.66 -71.60 -17.33
CA ASP A 19 -1.04 -72.73 -16.65
C ASP A 19 0.31 -72.34 -16.04
N ASP A 20 0.68 -72.97 -14.92
CA ASP A 20 1.91 -72.72 -14.14
C ASP A 20 3.16 -73.22 -14.88
N ILE A 21 3.36 -72.76 -16.12
CA ILE A 21 4.52 -73.03 -16.94
C ILE A 21 5.63 -72.05 -16.51
N PRO A 22 6.84 -72.52 -16.17
CA PRO A 22 7.97 -71.65 -15.91
C PRO A 22 8.22 -70.73 -17.10
N LEU A 23 8.14 -69.42 -16.90
CA LEU A 23 8.43 -68.45 -17.95
C LEU A 23 9.94 -68.37 -18.14
N HIS A 24 10.46 -69.09 -19.14
CA HIS A 24 11.86 -68.98 -19.51
C HIS A 24 12.18 -67.57 -20.07
N PRO A 25 13.38 -67.02 -19.80
CA PRO A 25 13.81 -65.75 -20.38
C PRO A 25 13.79 -65.83 -21.90
N ILE A 26 13.23 -64.81 -22.56
CA ILE A 26 13.28 -64.69 -24.02
C ILE A 26 14.64 -64.11 -24.38
N VAL A 27 15.42 -64.85 -25.17
CA VAL A 27 16.69 -64.36 -25.72
C VAL A 27 16.39 -63.61 -27.02
N VAL A 28 16.72 -62.34 -27.06
CA VAL A 28 16.65 -61.51 -28.26
C VAL A 28 18.08 -61.29 -28.74
N GLU A 29 18.40 -61.86 -29.90
CA GLU A 29 19.72 -61.78 -30.50
C GLU A 29 19.73 -60.83 -31.69
N SER A 30 20.80 -60.07 -31.84
CA SER A 30 21.18 -59.37 -33.06
C SER A 30 22.52 -59.91 -33.56
N THR A 31 22.94 -59.49 -34.74
CA THR A 31 24.27 -59.83 -35.30
C THR A 31 25.44 -59.43 -34.42
N THR A 32 25.24 -58.56 -33.42
CA THR A 32 26.32 -58.05 -32.56
C THR A 32 26.05 -58.16 -31.06
N ASN A 33 24.80 -58.36 -30.60
CA ASN A 33 24.44 -58.38 -29.18
C ASN A 33 23.40 -59.47 -28.86
N GLN A 34 23.46 -60.01 -27.65
CA GLN A 34 22.37 -60.80 -27.06
C GLN A 34 21.76 -60.02 -25.89
N SER A 35 20.44 -60.09 -25.74
CA SER A 35 19.69 -59.49 -24.62
C SER A 35 18.68 -60.47 -24.07
N PHE A 36 18.57 -60.53 -22.75
CA PHE A 36 17.63 -61.41 -22.05
C PHE A 36 16.43 -60.61 -21.56
N VAL A 37 15.23 -61.01 -21.96
CA VAL A 37 13.96 -60.41 -21.51
C VAL A 37 13.30 -61.39 -20.55
N THR A 38 13.21 -61.02 -19.28
CA THR A 38 12.41 -61.74 -18.29
C THR A 38 10.98 -61.19 -18.27
N ARG A 39 9.99 -62.08 -18.18
CA ARG A 39 8.56 -61.72 -18.08
C ARG A 39 7.94 -62.38 -16.86
N ARG A 40 6.92 -61.73 -16.29
CA ARG A 40 6.14 -62.25 -15.16
C ARG A 40 4.66 -62.20 -15.51
N LEU A 41 3.98 -63.34 -15.45
CA LEU A 41 2.52 -63.40 -15.57
C LEU A 41 1.90 -62.86 -14.27
N ILE A 42 1.05 -61.84 -14.40
CA ILE A 42 0.24 -61.33 -13.28
C ILE A 42 -1.17 -61.90 -13.46
N LYS A 43 -1.52 -62.94 -12.71
CA LYS A 43 -2.89 -63.49 -12.70
C LYS A 43 -3.83 -62.42 -12.14
N LYS A 44 -4.71 -61.88 -13.00
CA LYS A 44 -5.78 -60.98 -12.57
C LYS A 44 -6.96 -61.84 -12.10
N ASN A 45 -7.07 -62.07 -10.79
CA ASN A 45 -8.26 -62.67 -10.23
C ASN A 45 -9.40 -61.64 -10.31
N SER A 46 -10.46 -61.98 -11.04
CA SER A 46 -11.73 -61.26 -10.92
C SER A 46 -12.36 -61.65 -9.58
N PHE A 47 -12.04 -60.91 -8.53
CA PHE A 47 -12.85 -60.97 -7.32
C PHE A 47 -14.25 -60.46 -7.69
N GLU A 48 -15.25 -61.33 -7.59
CA GLU A 48 -16.62 -60.84 -7.43
C GLU A 48 -16.68 -60.06 -6.12
N PRO A 49 -17.32 -58.88 -6.09
CA PRO A 49 -17.27 -57.98 -4.94
C PRO A 49 -18.12 -58.54 -3.79
N SER A 50 -17.57 -59.45 -3.00
CA SER A 50 -18.17 -59.85 -1.73
C SER A 50 -17.82 -58.80 -0.67
N ALA A 51 -18.86 -58.06 -0.27
CA ALA A 51 -18.90 -56.89 0.62
C ALA A 51 -18.43 -55.55 0.00
N LEU A 52 -19.40 -54.71 -0.36
CA LEU A 52 -19.21 -53.31 -0.79
C LEU A 52 -18.67 -52.39 0.33
N PHE A 53 -18.73 -52.83 1.59
CA PHE A 53 -18.38 -52.02 2.76
C PHE A 53 -17.70 -52.89 3.83
N VAL A 54 -16.64 -52.35 4.44
CA VAL A 54 -15.92 -52.95 5.58
C VAL A 54 -15.96 -51.93 6.72
N PHE A 55 -16.23 -52.38 7.95
CA PHE A 55 -16.18 -51.49 9.11
C PHE A 55 -14.76 -50.99 9.34
N LYS A 56 -14.65 -49.74 9.80
CA LYS A 56 -13.36 -49.05 9.97
C LYS A 56 -12.40 -49.83 10.88
N GLU A 57 -12.94 -50.47 11.92
CA GLU A 57 -12.19 -51.24 12.91
C GLU A 57 -11.64 -52.54 12.34
N GLU A 58 -12.35 -53.12 11.37
CA GLU A 58 -12.03 -54.40 10.72
C GLU A 58 -11.19 -54.22 9.45
N PHE A 59 -11.18 -53.01 8.90
CA PHE A 59 -10.52 -52.69 7.63
C PHE A 59 -9.03 -53.09 7.57
N PRO A 60 -8.18 -52.86 8.59
CA PRO A 60 -6.80 -53.32 8.56
C PRO A 60 -6.67 -54.84 8.44
N THR A 61 -7.53 -55.58 9.16
CA THR A 61 -7.50 -57.05 9.18
C THR A 61 -7.98 -57.61 7.85
N ASP A 62 -9.07 -57.06 7.30
CA ASP A 62 -9.58 -57.41 5.96
C ASP A 62 -8.55 -57.11 4.87
N LEU A 63 -7.94 -55.92 4.90
CA LEU A 63 -6.89 -55.52 3.95
C LEU A 63 -5.69 -56.46 4.02
N LYS A 64 -5.19 -56.76 5.24
CA LYS A 64 -4.09 -57.70 5.43
C LYS A 64 -4.41 -59.09 4.88
N ASN A 65 -5.62 -59.60 5.11
CA ASN A 65 -6.04 -60.90 4.59
C ASN A 65 -6.11 -60.92 3.06
N LYS A 66 -6.61 -59.86 2.43
CA LYS A 66 -6.66 -59.74 0.96
C LYS A 66 -5.28 -59.64 0.32
N LEU A 67 -4.32 -59.02 1.01
CA LEU A 67 -2.95 -58.82 0.52
C LEU A 67 -2.01 -60.02 0.68
N LYS A 68 -2.41 -61.10 1.37
CA LYS A 68 -1.51 -62.25 1.69
C LYS A 68 -0.74 -62.78 0.47
N ASP A 69 -1.42 -62.95 -0.66
CA ASP A 69 -0.84 -63.50 -1.90
C ASP A 69 -0.88 -62.50 -3.08
N HIS A 70 -1.10 -61.22 -2.79
CA HIS A 70 -1.40 -60.22 -3.81
C HIS A 70 -0.58 -58.94 -3.62
N TYR A 71 -0.27 -58.29 -4.74
CA TYR A 71 0.34 -56.96 -4.75
C TYR A 71 -0.71 -55.87 -4.67
N LEU A 72 -0.45 -54.88 -3.83
CA LEU A 72 -1.26 -53.67 -3.80
C LEU A 72 -0.87 -52.77 -4.96
N ARG A 73 -1.85 -52.37 -5.77
CA ARG A 73 -1.71 -51.33 -6.79
C ARG A 73 -2.86 -50.35 -6.67
N ILE A 74 -2.53 -49.06 -6.61
CA ILE A 74 -3.49 -47.98 -6.45
C ILE A 74 -3.89 -47.47 -7.84
N ASP A 75 -5.20 -47.49 -8.11
CA ASP A 75 -5.77 -46.87 -9.31
C ASP A 75 -5.76 -45.35 -9.14
N ARG A 76 -4.71 -44.71 -9.67
CA ARG A 76 -4.49 -43.26 -9.63
C ARG A 76 -5.60 -42.45 -10.33
N LYS A 77 -6.47 -43.07 -11.14
CA LYS A 77 -7.60 -42.38 -11.77
C LYS A 77 -8.84 -42.32 -10.86
N LYS A 78 -8.95 -43.24 -9.91
CA LYS A 78 -10.12 -43.37 -9.01
C LYS A 78 -9.81 -42.96 -7.58
N MET A 79 -8.55 -43.06 -7.17
CA MET A 79 -8.10 -42.62 -5.86
C MET A 79 -7.77 -41.13 -5.89
N ASP A 80 -8.37 -40.37 -4.99
CA ASP A 80 -7.96 -38.99 -4.71
C ASP A 80 -7.16 -38.89 -3.40
N MET A 81 -6.59 -37.72 -3.12
CA MET A 81 -5.78 -37.53 -1.92
C MET A 81 -6.57 -37.72 -0.61
N LYS A 82 -7.88 -37.43 -0.62
CA LYS A 82 -8.73 -37.60 0.56
C LYS A 82 -8.97 -39.07 0.87
N ALA A 83 -9.30 -39.86 -0.15
CA ALA A 83 -9.45 -41.30 -0.06
C ALA A 83 -8.13 -41.99 0.30
N LEU A 84 -7.00 -41.53 -0.26
CA LEU A 84 -5.67 -42.04 0.08
C LEU A 84 -5.34 -41.81 1.57
N ARG A 85 -5.64 -40.62 2.12
CA ARG A 85 -5.46 -40.35 3.56
C ARG A 85 -6.30 -41.29 4.44
N LEU A 86 -7.55 -41.56 4.05
CA LEU A 86 -8.41 -42.51 4.76
C LEU A 86 -7.86 -43.94 4.68
N PHE A 87 -7.37 -44.34 3.51
CA PHE A 87 -6.75 -45.64 3.29
C PHE A 87 -5.50 -45.85 4.16
N ILE A 88 -4.62 -44.85 4.22
CA ILE A 88 -3.42 -44.89 5.05
C ILE A 88 -3.78 -44.97 6.54
N LYS A 89 -4.71 -44.11 6.97
CA LYS A 89 -5.09 -44.00 8.38
C LYS A 89 -5.80 -45.24 8.90
N TYR A 90 -6.80 -45.72 8.16
CA TYR A 90 -7.70 -46.77 8.63
C TYR A 90 -7.40 -48.14 8.03
N GLY A 91 -6.79 -48.22 6.86
CA GLY A 91 -6.37 -49.48 6.25
C GLY A 91 -4.98 -49.88 6.70
N LEU A 92 -3.97 -49.11 6.31
CA LEU A 92 -2.57 -49.43 6.57
C LEU A 92 -2.13 -49.18 8.02
N LYS A 93 -2.75 -48.21 8.70
CA LYS A 93 -2.33 -47.68 10.02
C LYS A 93 -0.88 -47.16 10.01
N MET A 94 -0.47 -46.52 8.91
CA MET A 94 0.87 -45.95 8.71
C MET A 94 0.79 -44.44 8.48
N GLU A 95 0.29 -43.71 9.47
CA GLU A 95 0.06 -42.26 9.36
C GLU A 95 1.35 -41.47 9.04
N ASN A 96 2.52 -42.01 9.40
CA ASN A 96 3.83 -41.45 9.10
C ASN A 96 4.11 -41.28 7.59
N LEU A 97 3.43 -42.04 6.72
CA LEU A 97 3.49 -41.85 5.26
C LEU A 97 2.92 -40.48 4.83
N LEU A 98 2.12 -39.84 5.68
CA LEU A 98 1.57 -38.51 5.46
C LEU A 98 2.46 -37.39 6.02
N ASP A 99 3.46 -37.69 6.85
CA ASP A 99 4.32 -36.68 7.48
C ASP A 99 4.97 -35.76 6.44
N PRO A 100 5.59 -36.29 5.36
CA PRO A 100 6.20 -35.44 4.35
C PRO A 100 5.22 -34.46 3.68
N LEU A 101 3.95 -34.88 3.49
CA LEU A 101 2.91 -34.02 2.95
C LEU A 101 2.56 -32.89 3.93
N GLN A 102 2.39 -33.23 5.22
CA GLN A 102 2.06 -32.25 6.24
C GLN A 102 3.19 -31.23 6.43
N GLU A 103 4.45 -31.69 6.39
CA GLU A 103 5.62 -30.83 6.41
C GLU A 103 5.63 -29.88 5.20
N ALA A 104 5.37 -30.38 4.00
CA ALA A 104 5.34 -29.57 2.78
C ALA A 104 4.22 -28.51 2.82
N ILE A 105 3.01 -28.87 3.24
CA ILE A 105 1.89 -27.93 3.40
C ILE A 105 2.21 -26.89 4.48
N THR A 106 2.82 -27.30 5.59
CA THR A 106 3.23 -26.40 6.68
C THR A 106 4.30 -25.42 6.21
N ALA A 107 5.27 -25.89 5.42
CA ALA A 107 6.29 -25.05 4.81
C ALA A 107 5.67 -24.04 3.82
N ALA A 108 4.74 -24.48 2.96
CA ALA A 108 3.99 -23.61 2.06
C ALA A 108 3.23 -22.51 2.82
N LYS A 109 2.54 -22.89 3.91
CA LYS A 109 1.85 -21.93 4.78
C LYS A 109 2.81 -20.91 5.38
N LYS A 110 3.95 -21.35 5.91
CA LYS A 110 4.99 -20.46 6.46
C LYS A 110 5.55 -19.50 5.39
N ARG A 111 5.75 -19.97 4.16
CA ARG A 111 6.15 -19.11 3.03
C ARG A 111 5.09 -18.05 2.75
N ASN A 112 3.82 -18.43 2.71
CA ASN A 112 2.71 -17.51 2.49
C ASN A 112 2.60 -16.45 3.61
N ASP A 113 2.74 -16.85 4.88
CA ASP A 113 2.75 -15.92 6.01
C ASP A 113 3.95 -14.96 5.94
N THR A 114 5.11 -15.45 5.49
CA THR A 114 6.30 -14.61 5.26
C THR A 114 6.06 -13.60 4.14
N ARG A 115 5.41 -14.00 3.04
CA ARG A 115 5.00 -13.08 1.96
C ARG A 115 4.03 -12.03 2.48
N LYS A 116 3.03 -12.43 3.29
CA LYS A 116 2.07 -11.53 3.93
C LYS A 116 2.78 -10.43 4.72
N ASN A 117 3.73 -10.80 5.57
CA ASN A 117 4.48 -9.82 6.38
C ASN A 117 5.28 -8.85 5.51
N ARG A 118 5.99 -9.36 4.49
CA ARG A 118 6.75 -8.51 3.55
C ARG A 118 5.87 -7.51 2.83
N GLU A 119 4.68 -7.91 2.40
CA GLU A 119 3.72 -7.01 1.73
C GLU A 119 3.25 -5.89 2.68
N TYR A 120 3.05 -6.18 3.97
CA TYR A 120 2.74 -5.13 4.95
C TYR A 120 3.92 -4.19 5.18
N ASP A 121 5.13 -4.72 5.29
CA ASP A 121 6.34 -3.91 5.43
C ASP A 121 6.48 -2.92 4.25
N VAL A 122 6.24 -3.39 3.03
CA VAL A 122 6.20 -2.54 1.83
C VAL A 122 5.12 -1.47 1.91
N ILE A 123 3.93 -1.76 2.43
CA ILE A 123 2.87 -0.75 2.62
C ILE A 123 3.31 0.31 3.64
N VAL A 124 3.99 -0.10 4.72
CA VAL A 124 4.51 0.84 5.73
C VAL A 124 5.58 1.75 5.13
N GLU A 125 6.50 1.21 4.34
CA GLU A 125 7.49 1.98 3.58
C GLU A 125 6.83 2.95 2.60
N ASP A 126 5.82 2.47 1.86
CA ASP A 126 5.06 3.29 0.91
C ASP A 126 4.39 4.49 1.62
N ILE A 127 3.83 4.28 2.82
CA ILE A 127 3.25 5.36 3.64
C ILE A 127 4.30 6.39 4.02
N GLU A 128 5.51 5.95 4.37
CA GLU A 128 6.58 6.87 4.74
C GLU A 128 7.02 7.72 3.54
N ILE A 129 7.09 7.13 2.34
CA ILE A 129 7.35 7.88 1.10
C ILE A 129 6.24 8.91 0.85
N ILE A 130 4.96 8.55 1.04
CA ILE A 130 3.84 9.48 0.87
C ILE A 130 3.95 10.67 1.86
N LYS A 131 4.33 10.41 3.12
CA LYS A 131 4.58 11.49 4.11
C LYS A 131 5.75 12.38 3.68
N GLN A 132 6.81 11.79 3.13
CA GLN A 132 7.95 12.53 2.61
C GLN A 132 7.55 13.43 1.42
N MET A 133 6.73 12.92 0.49
CA MET A 133 6.18 13.72 -0.62
C MET A 133 5.39 14.92 -0.12
N ALA A 134 4.52 14.73 0.87
CA ALA A 134 3.78 15.83 1.51
C ALA A 134 4.72 16.84 2.19
N SER A 135 5.75 16.35 2.88
CA SER A 135 6.75 17.19 3.54
C SER A 135 7.56 18.03 2.56
N ILE A 136 7.92 17.50 1.40
CA ILE A 136 8.58 18.24 0.32
C ILE A 136 7.68 19.38 -0.18
N LYS A 137 6.40 19.11 -0.44
CA LYS A 137 5.45 20.13 -0.89
C LYS A 137 5.23 21.22 0.18
N LEU A 138 5.14 20.86 1.45
CA LEU A 138 5.05 21.82 2.56
C LEU A 138 6.32 22.68 2.69
N ARG A 139 7.51 22.08 2.57
CA ARG A 139 8.77 22.83 2.56
C ARG A 139 8.87 23.79 1.38
N ALA A 140 8.40 23.36 0.20
CA ALA A 140 8.32 24.24 -0.97
C ALA A 140 7.41 25.44 -0.69
N PHE A 141 6.26 25.25 -0.02
CA PHE A 141 5.43 26.36 0.44
C PHE A 141 6.14 27.25 1.48
N GLU A 142 6.81 26.64 2.46
CA GLU A 142 7.56 27.36 3.50
C GLU A 142 8.66 28.24 2.93
N SER A 143 9.31 27.82 1.84
CA SER A 143 10.33 28.62 1.16
C SER A 143 9.85 30.00 0.71
N TYR A 144 8.53 30.20 0.50
CA TYR A 144 7.98 31.51 0.17
C TYR A 144 8.04 32.52 1.32
N PHE A 145 8.16 32.07 2.56
CA PHE A 145 8.45 32.95 3.70
C PHE A 145 9.91 33.42 3.71
N GLY A 146 10.79 32.83 2.89
CA GLY A 146 12.19 33.22 2.76
C GLY A 146 12.93 33.16 4.11
N LYS A 147 13.66 34.23 4.42
CA LYS A 147 14.46 34.35 5.66
C LYS A 147 13.63 34.38 6.96
N TYR A 148 12.32 34.57 6.87
CA TYR A 148 11.46 34.74 8.05
C TYR A 148 11.04 33.43 8.70
N ILE A 149 11.15 32.31 7.99
CA ILE A 149 10.86 30.99 8.55
C ILE A 149 12.16 30.24 8.80
N VAL A 150 12.30 29.71 10.02
CA VAL A 150 13.36 28.75 10.30
C VAL A 150 12.98 27.47 9.59
N GLN A 151 13.69 27.16 8.49
CA GLN A 151 13.66 25.81 7.96
C GLN A 151 14.41 24.94 8.96
N GLU A 152 13.73 23.96 9.55
CA GLU A 152 14.43 22.88 10.24
C GLU A 152 15.52 22.35 9.30
N ASN A 153 16.71 22.06 9.85
CA ASN A 153 17.88 21.60 9.10
C ASN A 153 17.45 20.72 7.92
N PRO A 154 18.07 20.88 6.74
CA PRO A 154 17.71 20.08 5.58
C PRO A 154 18.06 18.62 5.89
N ILE A 155 17.13 17.91 6.52
CA ILE A 155 16.99 16.48 6.31
C ILE A 155 16.81 16.43 4.80
N GLN A 156 17.83 15.94 4.09
CA GLN A 156 17.72 15.64 2.68
C GLN A 156 16.61 14.60 2.59
N ILE A 157 15.40 15.05 2.30
CA ILE A 157 14.29 14.18 1.95
C ILE A 157 14.56 13.81 0.49
N ASN A 158 15.52 12.91 0.29
CA ASN A 158 15.84 12.39 -1.02
C ASN A 158 15.03 11.11 -1.21
N ILE A 159 13.87 11.24 -1.85
CA ILE A 159 13.08 10.09 -2.24
C ILE A 159 13.74 9.51 -3.49
N ASN A 160 14.08 8.23 -3.47
CA ASN A 160 14.61 7.56 -4.65
C ASN A 160 13.62 7.69 -5.82
N ASN A 161 14.13 7.97 -7.02
CA ASN A 161 13.31 8.07 -8.23
C ASN A 161 12.53 6.78 -8.53
N GLU A 162 13.09 5.62 -8.17
CA GLU A 162 12.42 4.34 -8.33
C GLU A 162 11.24 4.19 -7.37
N ASP A 163 11.41 4.62 -6.11
CA ASP A 163 10.35 4.63 -5.10
C ASP A 163 9.22 5.58 -5.51
N LEU A 164 9.55 6.78 -6.00
CA LEU A 164 8.56 7.72 -6.53
C LEU A 164 7.74 7.12 -7.66
N LYS A 165 8.40 6.52 -8.66
CA LYS A 165 7.73 5.86 -9.78
C LYS A 165 6.83 4.72 -9.30
N ARG A 166 7.31 3.90 -8.36
CA ARG A 166 6.52 2.83 -7.75
C ARG A 166 5.24 3.37 -7.11
N ILE A 167 5.36 4.41 -6.29
CA ILE A 167 4.22 5.04 -5.61
C ILE A 167 3.22 5.62 -6.60
N GLN A 168 3.70 6.34 -7.63
CA GLN A 168 2.85 6.93 -8.65
C GLN A 168 2.05 5.87 -9.43
N VAL A 169 2.66 4.73 -9.72
CA VAL A 169 1.99 3.61 -10.41
C VAL A 169 1.01 2.89 -9.49
N LYS A 170 1.44 2.54 -8.27
CA LYS A 170 0.65 1.74 -7.32
C LYS A 170 -0.52 2.53 -6.72
N TYR A 171 -0.33 3.81 -6.45
CA TYR A 171 -1.32 4.71 -5.86
C TYR A 171 -1.60 5.90 -6.81
N SER A 172 -2.17 5.60 -7.96
CA SER A 172 -2.51 6.62 -8.97
C SER A 172 -3.32 7.77 -8.36
N GLY A 173 -2.88 9.00 -8.62
CA GLY A 173 -3.52 10.23 -8.13
C GLY A 173 -3.17 10.61 -6.68
N ILE A 174 -2.27 9.89 -6.00
CA ILE A 174 -1.87 10.22 -4.62
C ILE A 174 -1.30 11.64 -4.50
N GLU A 175 -0.60 12.14 -5.53
CA GLU A 175 -0.06 13.50 -5.54
C GLU A 175 -1.15 14.57 -5.43
N ASN A 176 -2.24 14.41 -6.19
CA ASN A 176 -3.38 15.32 -6.15
C ASN A 176 -4.07 15.25 -4.78
N GLN A 177 -4.21 14.04 -4.22
CA GLN A 177 -4.78 13.85 -2.89
C GLN A 177 -3.94 14.53 -1.81
N ILE A 178 -2.60 14.42 -1.88
CA ILE A 178 -1.70 15.14 -0.99
C ILE A 178 -1.93 16.65 -1.13
N GLU A 179 -1.95 17.18 -2.35
CA GLU A 179 -2.16 18.61 -2.62
C GLU A 179 -3.47 19.14 -2.03
N GLU A 180 -4.56 18.38 -2.16
CA GLU A 180 -5.84 18.73 -1.54
C GLU A 180 -5.76 18.74 -0.01
N LYS A 181 -5.12 17.74 0.61
CA LYS A 181 -5.02 17.61 2.07
C LYS A 181 -4.11 18.67 2.70
N ILE A 182 -3.08 19.13 1.99
CA ILE A 182 -2.16 20.17 2.46
C ILE A 182 -2.63 21.60 2.10
N LYS A 183 -3.83 21.77 1.54
CA LYS A 183 -4.39 23.11 1.32
C LYS A 183 -4.78 23.76 2.64
N ILE A 184 -4.39 25.02 2.85
CA ILE A 184 -4.68 25.75 4.08
C ILE A 184 -6.18 26.03 4.17
N ASP A 185 -6.83 25.38 5.13
CA ASP A 185 -8.26 25.49 5.43
C ASP A 185 -8.55 26.20 6.76
N SER A 186 -7.52 26.69 7.47
CA SER A 186 -7.68 27.41 8.74
C SER A 186 -8.61 28.62 8.57
N LYS A 187 -9.67 28.66 9.40
CA LYS A 187 -10.57 29.81 9.48
C LYS A 187 -9.85 31.07 9.95
N LYS A 188 -8.87 30.93 10.84
CA LYS A 188 -8.10 32.04 11.38
C LYS A 188 -7.12 32.60 10.34
N TRP A 189 -6.44 31.73 9.58
CA TRP A 189 -5.65 32.12 8.41
C TRP A 189 -6.46 33.00 7.42
N LYS A 190 -7.66 32.53 7.03
CA LYS A 190 -8.56 33.29 6.13
C LYS A 190 -8.97 34.64 6.71
N LYS A 191 -9.27 34.70 8.02
CA LYS A 191 -9.59 35.97 8.71
C LYS A 191 -8.40 36.93 8.71
N MET A 192 -7.19 36.42 8.97
CA MET A 192 -5.96 37.21 8.97
C MET A 192 -5.63 37.76 7.58
N LYS A 193 -5.72 36.95 6.52
CA LYS A 193 -5.56 37.42 5.12
C LYS A 193 -6.54 38.55 4.81
N LYS A 194 -7.82 38.38 5.17
CA LYS A 194 -8.84 39.42 4.97
C LYS A 194 -8.52 40.70 5.71
N ARG A 195 -8.09 40.61 6.97
CA ARG A 195 -7.72 41.77 7.78
C ARG A 195 -6.51 42.48 7.18
N TYR A 196 -5.46 41.75 6.82
CA TYR A 196 -4.29 42.30 6.14
C TYR A 196 -4.68 43.06 4.86
N ASN A 197 -5.48 42.43 3.98
CA ASN A 197 -5.92 43.06 2.75
C ASN A 197 -6.77 44.32 2.98
N LEU A 198 -7.61 44.33 4.02
CA LEU A 198 -8.37 45.50 4.41
C LEU A 198 -7.46 46.63 4.89
N THR A 199 -6.50 46.31 5.76
CA THR A 199 -5.50 47.28 6.24
C THR A 199 -4.67 47.84 5.08
N CYS A 200 -4.25 47.01 4.12
CA CYS A 200 -3.56 47.48 2.92
C CYS A 200 -4.39 48.49 2.11
N ILE A 201 -5.71 48.29 1.98
CA ILE A 201 -6.58 49.24 1.29
C ILE A 201 -6.61 50.57 2.06
N VAL A 202 -6.80 50.52 3.38
CA VAL A 202 -6.84 51.72 4.22
C VAL A 202 -5.54 52.51 4.14
N ILE A 203 -4.40 51.84 4.29
CA ILE A 203 -3.10 52.50 4.32
C ILE A 203 -2.66 53.02 2.95
N LYS A 204 -2.99 52.33 1.85
CA LYS A 204 -2.75 52.88 0.50
C LYS A 204 -3.49 54.19 0.28
N ASN A 205 -4.77 54.25 0.64
CA ASN A 205 -5.54 55.49 0.55
C ASN A 205 -4.98 56.61 1.45
N MET A 206 -4.42 56.26 2.61
CA MET A 206 -3.74 57.24 3.48
C MET A 206 -2.46 57.77 2.83
N LEU A 207 -1.60 56.88 2.31
CA LEU A 207 -0.32 57.27 1.70
C LEU A 207 -0.47 58.05 0.40
N GLU A 208 -1.46 57.73 -0.43
CA GLU A 208 -1.78 58.50 -1.65
C GLU A 208 -1.99 59.98 -1.30
N LYS A 209 -2.72 60.28 -0.21
CA LYS A 209 -2.94 61.65 0.27
C LYS A 209 -1.72 62.28 0.93
N ILE A 210 -0.89 61.51 1.61
CA ILE A 210 0.32 62.02 2.26
C ILE A 210 1.34 62.51 1.23
N ASN A 211 1.48 61.79 0.11
CA ASN A 211 2.38 62.16 -0.99
C ASN A 211 2.02 63.52 -1.65
N GLU A 212 0.84 64.07 -1.37
CA GLU A 212 0.41 65.39 -1.83
C GLU A 212 0.88 66.53 -0.89
N THR A 213 1.64 66.22 0.18
CA THR A 213 2.01 67.19 1.24
C THR A 213 3.52 67.24 1.54
N GLU A 214 4.01 68.38 2.06
CA GLU A 214 5.44 68.64 2.31
C GLU A 214 6.06 67.85 3.48
N ASN A 215 5.28 67.26 4.39
CA ASN A 215 5.77 66.62 5.62
C ASN A 215 5.65 65.08 5.58
N ASN A 216 6.13 64.48 4.50
CA ASN A 216 5.84 63.09 4.09
C ASN A 216 6.38 62.01 5.06
N ASP A 217 7.57 62.19 5.64
CA ASP A 217 8.26 61.14 6.40
C ASP A 217 7.58 60.79 7.73
N GLU A 218 7.20 61.79 8.53
CA GLU A 218 6.54 61.56 9.82
C GLU A 218 5.12 60.98 9.63
N MET A 219 4.42 61.44 8.61
CA MET A 219 3.10 60.92 8.26
C MET A 219 3.16 59.47 7.78
N THR A 220 4.17 59.12 6.97
CA THR A 220 4.41 57.74 6.52
C THR A 220 4.67 56.81 7.70
N LYS A 221 5.49 57.21 8.68
CA LYS A 221 5.72 56.42 9.92
C LYS A 221 4.43 56.16 10.70
N SER A 222 3.58 57.18 10.83
CA SER A 222 2.30 57.06 11.52
C SER A 222 1.29 56.19 10.75
N ALA A 223 1.29 56.24 9.41
CA ALA A 223 0.50 55.34 8.57
C ALA A 223 0.93 53.88 8.77
N ILE A 224 2.23 53.61 8.80
CA ILE A 224 2.79 52.27 9.03
C ILE A 224 2.45 51.77 10.45
N LYS A 225 2.51 52.63 11.47
CA LYS A 225 2.06 52.26 12.82
C LYS A 225 0.56 51.95 12.87
N THR A 226 -0.24 52.73 12.15
CA THR A 226 -1.68 52.47 11.99
C THR A 226 -1.94 51.14 11.30
N PHE A 227 -1.10 50.74 10.33
CA PHE A 227 -1.15 49.41 9.73
C PHE A 227 -1.04 48.33 10.81
N GLN A 228 0.01 48.40 11.63
CA GLN A 228 0.29 47.41 12.65
C GLN A 228 -0.86 47.33 13.67
N ASP A 229 -1.34 48.47 14.13
CA ASP A 229 -2.46 48.54 15.07
C ASP A 229 -3.72 47.89 14.46
N MET A 230 -4.09 48.21 13.21
CA MET A 230 -5.25 47.64 12.52
C MET A 230 -5.11 46.13 12.30
N PHE A 231 -3.92 45.65 11.95
CA PHE A 231 -3.69 44.23 11.72
C PHE A 231 -3.82 43.41 13.02
N ASN A 232 -3.36 43.95 14.14
CA ASN A 232 -3.40 43.28 15.44
C ASN A 232 -4.78 43.37 16.12
N ASP A 233 -5.64 44.30 15.70
CA ASP A 233 -6.94 44.51 16.32
C ASP A 233 -7.94 43.41 15.91
N GLU A 234 -8.24 42.50 16.85
CA GLU A 234 -9.07 41.31 16.59
C GLU A 234 -10.59 41.57 16.58
N ILE A 235 -11.01 42.70 16.01
CA ILE A 235 -12.41 43.09 15.88
C ILE A 235 -12.96 42.81 14.47
N SER A 236 -14.28 42.92 14.31
CA SER A 236 -14.93 42.72 13.01
C SER A 236 -14.50 43.80 12.01
N SER A 237 -14.46 43.48 10.71
CA SER A 237 -14.04 44.43 9.66
C SER A 237 -14.79 45.77 9.72
N LYS A 238 -16.08 45.75 10.06
CA LYS A 238 -16.90 46.96 10.18
C LYS A 238 -16.48 47.81 11.39
N LYS A 239 -16.37 47.19 12.57
CA LYS A 239 -15.88 47.86 13.79
C LYS A 239 -14.45 48.38 13.61
N LEU A 240 -13.61 47.66 12.88
CA LEU A 240 -12.26 48.08 12.51
C LEU A 240 -12.30 49.38 11.72
N LEU A 241 -13.05 49.44 10.61
CA LEU A 241 -13.16 50.67 9.82
C LEU A 241 -13.75 51.83 10.64
N GLU A 242 -14.78 51.60 11.44
CA GLU A 242 -15.37 52.63 12.31
C GLU A 242 -14.36 53.19 13.32
N LYS A 243 -13.62 52.32 14.01
CA LYS A 243 -12.61 52.71 15.01
C LYS A 243 -11.50 53.56 14.37
N TYR A 244 -10.96 53.14 13.23
CA TYR A 244 -9.86 53.85 12.59
C TYR A 244 -10.33 55.09 11.83
N LYS A 245 -11.58 55.12 11.34
CA LYS A 245 -12.21 56.36 10.86
C LYS A 245 -12.29 57.41 11.96
N GLN A 246 -12.73 57.04 13.16
CA GLN A 246 -12.78 57.94 14.32
C GLN A 246 -11.38 58.38 14.77
N LYS A 247 -10.42 57.45 14.83
CA LYS A 247 -9.02 57.74 15.22
C LYS A 247 -8.36 58.76 14.29
N THR A 248 -8.61 58.66 12.98
CA THR A 248 -8.13 59.64 11.98
C THR A 248 -8.84 61.00 12.10
N GLN A 249 -10.06 61.05 12.65
CA GLN A 249 -10.79 62.30 12.90
C GLN A 249 -10.38 63.01 14.20
N GLN A 250 -9.81 62.30 15.17
CA GLN A 250 -9.55 62.80 16.53
C GLN A 250 -8.06 63.10 16.84
N SER A 251 -7.11 62.63 16.05
CA SER A 251 -5.68 62.88 16.30
C SER A 251 -5.32 64.36 16.05
N LYS A 252 -4.43 64.94 16.87
CA LYS A 252 -3.78 66.27 16.67
C LYS A 252 -2.94 66.37 15.39
N LEU A 253 -2.90 65.30 14.61
CA LEU A 253 -2.33 65.22 13.28
C LEU A 253 -3.43 65.71 12.32
N ASN A 254 -3.44 67.01 12.02
CA ASN A 254 -4.20 67.63 10.92
C ASN A 254 -3.74 67.01 9.58
N TRP A 255 -4.10 65.76 9.33
CA TRP A 255 -3.76 65.02 8.11
C TRP A 255 -4.59 65.53 6.95
N VAL A 256 -4.13 66.65 6.38
CA VAL A 256 -4.81 67.38 5.31
C VAL A 256 -6.15 67.93 5.78
N SER A 257 -6.49 69.15 5.40
CA SER A 257 -7.88 69.66 5.47
C SER A 257 -8.91 68.69 4.84
N ASP A 258 -8.44 67.72 4.05
CA ASP A 258 -9.18 66.68 3.33
C ASP A 258 -9.24 65.29 3.99
N ALA A 259 -8.78 65.12 5.24
CA ALA A 259 -9.07 63.89 6.02
C ALA A 259 -10.59 63.64 6.16
N LYS A 260 -11.41 64.71 6.09
CA LYS A 260 -12.88 64.62 5.99
C LYS A 260 -13.37 63.78 4.79
N HIS A 261 -12.52 63.56 3.78
CA HIS A 261 -12.83 62.79 2.56
C HIS A 261 -12.31 61.35 2.56
N LEU A 262 -11.72 60.83 3.65
CA LEU A 262 -11.42 59.38 3.75
C LEU A 262 -12.72 58.61 4.06
N ILE A 263 -13.48 58.30 3.01
CA ILE A 263 -14.71 57.51 3.11
C ILE A 263 -14.34 56.02 3.04
N PHE A 264 -14.10 55.42 4.20
CA PHE A 264 -14.05 53.97 4.32
C PHE A 264 -15.46 53.41 4.49
N GLY A 265 -15.77 52.34 3.77
CA GLY A 265 -17.11 51.76 3.79
C GLY A 265 -17.18 50.28 3.44
N ASP A 266 -18.40 49.78 3.32
CA ASP A 266 -18.67 48.38 3.00
C ASP A 266 -18.07 47.94 1.65
N SER A 267 -17.86 48.88 0.72
CA SER A 267 -17.14 48.65 -0.54
C SER A 267 -15.71 48.15 -0.31
N ASP A 268 -15.00 48.68 0.69
CA ASP A 268 -13.62 48.29 0.98
C ASP A 268 -13.56 46.91 1.63
N ILE A 269 -14.55 46.59 2.47
CA ILE A 269 -14.70 45.25 3.04
C ILE A 269 -14.96 44.23 1.92
N LYS A 270 -15.80 44.57 0.93
CA LYS A 270 -16.06 43.72 -0.24
C LYS A 270 -14.80 43.54 -1.08
N LYS A 271 -14.08 44.63 -1.40
CA LYS A 271 -12.79 44.59 -2.10
C LYS A 271 -11.75 43.74 -1.37
N ALA A 272 -11.61 43.88 -0.06
CA ALA A 272 -10.71 43.08 0.76
C ALA A 272 -11.08 41.58 0.74
N LYS A 273 -12.38 41.27 0.82
CA LYS A 273 -12.89 39.89 0.72
C LYS A 273 -12.57 39.29 -0.65
N GLN A 274 -12.81 40.03 -1.73
CA GLN A 274 -12.50 39.62 -3.09
C GLN A 274 -11.01 39.33 -3.25
N LYS A 275 -10.12 40.29 -2.89
CA LYS A 275 -8.66 40.09 -2.91
C LYS A 275 -8.19 38.88 -2.12
N THR A 276 -8.89 38.53 -1.04
CA THR A 276 -8.56 37.37 -0.20
C THR A 276 -8.91 36.04 -0.87
N ASN A 277 -9.96 36.03 -1.67
CA ASN A 277 -10.46 34.84 -2.36
C ASN A 277 -9.76 34.62 -3.70
N ASP A 278 -9.43 35.69 -4.42
CA ASP A 278 -8.87 35.62 -5.77
C ASP A 278 -7.42 35.16 -5.77
N LYS A 279 -6.69 35.33 -4.66
CA LYS A 279 -5.26 34.98 -4.56
C LYS A 279 -5.04 33.65 -3.85
N SER A 280 -4.20 32.82 -4.46
CA SER A 280 -3.67 31.63 -3.80
C SER A 280 -2.87 32.02 -2.54
N ASP A 281 -2.67 31.06 -1.64
CA ASP A 281 -1.84 31.31 -0.45
C ASP A 281 -0.37 31.56 -0.81
N VAL A 282 0.13 30.92 -1.87
CA VAL A 282 1.49 31.14 -2.40
C VAL A 282 1.66 32.57 -2.88
N GLU A 283 0.77 33.05 -3.75
CA GLU A 283 0.82 34.43 -4.26
C GLU A 283 0.71 35.44 -3.12
N PHE A 284 -0.20 35.19 -2.18
CA PHE A 284 -0.38 36.05 -1.01
C PHE A 284 0.91 36.17 -0.18
N ILE A 285 1.59 35.06 0.13
CA ILE A 285 2.83 35.09 0.92
C ILE A 285 3.97 35.76 0.16
N ARG A 286 4.12 35.48 -1.15
CA ARG A 286 5.10 36.18 -1.99
C ARG A 286 4.89 37.69 -1.98
N GLU A 287 3.65 38.15 -2.08
CA GLU A 287 3.34 39.59 -2.00
C GLU A 287 3.63 40.15 -0.61
N LEU A 288 3.23 39.46 0.45
CA LEU A 288 3.47 39.87 1.84
C LEU A 288 4.97 40.06 2.12
N VAL A 289 5.79 39.10 1.69
CA VAL A 289 7.25 39.12 1.89
C VAL A 289 7.91 40.20 1.03
N ASN A 290 7.42 40.45 -0.19
CA ASN A 290 7.97 41.47 -1.09
C ASN A 290 7.33 42.85 -0.95
N PHE A 291 6.45 43.04 0.04
CA PHE A 291 5.71 44.30 0.15
C PHE A 291 6.64 45.44 0.59
N LYS A 292 6.77 46.44 -0.29
CA LYS A 292 7.66 47.61 -0.11
C LYS A 292 7.17 48.64 0.91
N LEU A 293 5.90 48.55 1.33
CA LEU A 293 5.29 49.49 2.27
C LEU A 293 6.09 49.66 3.57
N PHE A 294 6.81 48.62 3.98
CA PHE A 294 7.54 48.58 5.23
C PHE A 294 9.06 48.78 5.07
N GLU A 295 9.54 49.28 3.92
CA GLU A 295 10.95 49.64 3.76
C GLU A 295 11.37 50.63 4.86
N GLY A 296 12.46 50.34 5.57
CA GLY A 296 12.88 51.10 6.76
C GLY A 296 12.15 50.77 8.06
N HIS A 297 11.18 49.85 8.02
CA HIS A 297 10.33 49.42 9.16
C HIS A 297 10.31 47.90 9.32
N ASP A 298 11.48 47.26 9.25
CA ASP A 298 11.64 45.81 9.21
C ASP A 298 10.98 45.09 10.41
N ASN A 299 11.07 45.65 11.62
CA ASN A 299 10.45 45.08 12.82
C ASN A 299 8.92 44.90 12.67
N ILE A 300 8.24 45.83 11.99
CA ILE A 300 6.78 45.78 11.78
C ILE A 300 6.44 44.71 10.75
N LYS A 301 7.20 44.67 9.65
CA LYS A 301 7.07 43.66 8.61
C LYS A 301 7.26 42.26 9.18
N GLU A 302 8.33 42.09 9.95
CA GLU A 302 8.66 40.83 10.62
C GLU A 302 7.56 40.40 11.60
N ASN A 303 7.03 41.31 12.41
CA ASN A 303 5.91 41.01 13.32
C ASN A 303 4.66 40.49 12.58
N ILE A 304 4.31 41.11 11.46
CA ILE A 304 3.16 40.68 10.64
C ILE A 304 3.41 39.29 10.07
N ILE A 305 4.59 39.08 9.44
CA ILE A 305 4.97 37.78 8.85
C ILE A 305 5.00 36.68 9.92
N ASN A 306 5.60 36.96 11.08
CA ASN A 306 5.67 36.02 12.20
C ASN A 306 4.29 35.62 12.73
N THR A 307 3.30 36.51 12.63
CA THR A 307 1.92 36.16 12.99
C THR A 307 1.33 35.13 12.03
N PHE A 308 1.58 35.27 10.72
CA PHE A 308 1.19 34.25 9.73
C PHE A 308 1.95 32.94 9.91
N ILE A 309 3.25 33.00 10.17
CA ILE A 309 4.08 31.80 10.42
C ILE A 309 3.56 31.03 11.64
N LYS A 310 3.22 31.71 12.75
CA LYS A 310 2.63 31.08 13.93
C LYS A 310 1.33 30.34 13.60
N GLU A 311 0.42 31.00 12.88
CA GLU A 311 -0.84 30.38 12.47
C GLU A 311 -0.62 29.19 11.51
N TYR A 312 0.34 29.32 10.59
CA TYR A 312 0.71 28.23 9.68
C TYR A 312 1.23 27.02 10.45
N HIS A 313 2.13 27.20 11.43
CA HIS A 313 2.64 26.09 12.24
C HIS A 313 1.55 25.43 13.08
N GLU A 314 0.64 26.21 13.68
CA GLU A 314 -0.51 25.64 14.40
C GLU A 314 -1.40 24.81 13.47
N TRP A 315 -1.67 25.29 12.26
CA TRP A 315 -2.41 24.53 11.25
C TRP A 315 -1.65 23.27 10.79
N LYS A 316 -0.33 23.37 10.58
CA LYS A 316 0.55 22.28 10.11
C LYS A 316 0.54 21.08 11.08
N LYS A 317 0.36 21.29 12.39
CA LYS A 317 0.23 20.21 13.38
C LYS A 317 -0.90 19.22 13.07
N GLY A 318 -1.94 19.66 12.35
CA GLY A 318 -3.06 18.81 11.94
C GLY A 318 -2.81 17.96 10.70
N ILE A 319 -1.70 18.18 9.97
CA ILE A 319 -1.42 17.51 8.69
C ILE A 319 -1.30 15.99 8.80
N PRO A 320 -0.60 15.42 9.81
CA PRO A 320 -0.51 13.96 9.95
C PRO A 320 -1.89 13.27 9.94
N ASN A 321 -2.87 13.83 10.67
CA ASN A 321 -4.22 13.29 10.73
C ASN A 321 -4.97 13.43 9.40
N LYS A 322 -4.75 14.52 8.66
CA LYS A 322 -5.36 14.72 7.34
C LYS A 322 -4.82 13.74 6.29
N LEU A 323 -3.53 13.45 6.34
CA LEU A 323 -2.87 12.51 5.44
C LEU A 323 -3.24 11.05 5.77
N GLN A 324 -3.56 10.73 7.02
CA GLN A 324 -3.98 9.37 7.40
C GLN A 324 -5.15 8.85 6.58
N VAL A 325 -6.05 9.74 6.13
CA VAL A 325 -7.24 9.39 5.35
C VAL A 325 -6.91 8.90 3.93
N ILE A 326 -5.73 9.27 3.41
CA ILE A 326 -5.31 8.91 2.04
C ILE A 326 -4.26 7.78 2.03
N PHE A 327 -3.84 7.31 3.22
CA PHE A 327 -2.87 6.22 3.30
C PHE A 327 -3.52 4.89 2.91
N PRO A 328 -2.75 4.02 2.21
CA PRO A 328 -3.18 2.66 1.98
C PRO A 328 -3.49 1.94 3.30
N ASN A 329 -4.52 1.09 3.28
CA ASN A 329 -4.96 0.39 4.48
C ASN A 329 -3.92 -0.66 4.90
N THR A 330 -3.26 -0.45 6.04
CA THR A 330 -2.25 -1.34 6.60
C THR A 330 -2.81 -2.51 7.39
N GLN A 331 -4.09 -2.48 7.77
CA GLN A 331 -4.67 -3.53 8.63
C GLN A 331 -5.67 -4.41 7.90
N HIS A 332 -6.41 -3.90 6.92
CA HIS A 332 -7.47 -4.64 6.22
C HIS A 332 -7.43 -4.42 4.71
N ASN A 333 -6.36 -4.89 4.07
CA ASN A 333 -6.31 -4.98 2.62
C ASN A 333 -6.95 -6.31 2.17
N LYS A 334 -8.28 -6.33 2.06
CA LYS A 334 -9.04 -7.52 1.68
C LYS A 334 -8.57 -8.13 0.35
N GLN A 335 -8.19 -7.28 -0.62
CA GLN A 335 -7.69 -7.73 -1.91
C GLN A 335 -6.35 -8.46 -1.78
N LEU A 336 -5.44 -7.98 -0.93
CA LEU A 336 -4.18 -8.65 -0.62
C LEU A 336 -4.43 -10.00 0.07
N GLU A 337 -5.32 -10.05 1.05
CA GLU A 337 -5.66 -11.29 1.75
C GLU A 337 -6.30 -12.33 0.82
N ASP A 338 -7.23 -11.90 -0.05
CA ASP A 338 -7.86 -12.76 -1.05
C ASP A 338 -6.84 -13.27 -2.08
N ASN A 339 -5.86 -12.44 -2.48
CA ASN A 339 -4.78 -12.87 -3.37
C ASN A 339 -3.87 -13.92 -2.73
N LEU A 340 -3.37 -13.64 -1.52
CA LEU A 340 -2.50 -14.57 -0.77
C LEU A 340 -3.21 -15.89 -0.48
N ARG A 341 -4.51 -15.85 -0.19
CA ARG A 341 -5.32 -17.07 0.00
C ARG A 341 -5.39 -17.90 -1.29
N ARG A 342 -5.64 -17.27 -2.44
CA ARG A 342 -5.69 -17.97 -3.73
C ARG A 342 -4.34 -18.58 -4.11
N GLU A 343 -3.25 -17.84 -3.88
CA GLU A 343 -1.90 -18.35 -4.13
C GLU A 343 -1.57 -19.56 -3.25
N PHE A 344 -1.91 -19.50 -1.97
CA PHE A 344 -1.70 -20.62 -1.04
C PHE A 344 -2.52 -21.85 -1.43
N GLU A 345 -3.81 -21.71 -1.76
CA GLU A 345 -4.61 -22.86 -2.16
C GLU A 345 -4.07 -23.50 -3.45
N LYS A 346 -3.59 -22.69 -4.41
CA LYS A 346 -2.95 -23.21 -5.62
C LYS A 346 -1.65 -23.97 -5.30
N GLU A 347 -0.76 -23.40 -4.48
CA GLU A 347 0.49 -24.05 -4.06
C GLU A 347 0.22 -25.36 -3.30
N LYS A 348 -0.84 -25.38 -2.49
CA LYS A 348 -1.30 -26.56 -1.75
C LYS A 348 -1.84 -27.65 -2.68
N GLU A 349 -2.68 -27.30 -3.66
CA GLU A 349 -3.18 -28.25 -4.67
C GLU A 349 -2.03 -28.88 -5.48
N GLU A 350 -1.06 -28.08 -5.91
CA GLU A 350 0.14 -28.56 -6.60
C GLU A 350 0.96 -29.50 -5.72
N THR A 351 1.13 -29.15 -4.44
CA THR A 351 1.82 -29.98 -3.44
C THR A 351 1.09 -31.30 -3.19
N GLU A 352 -0.23 -31.27 -3.01
CA GLU A 352 -1.04 -32.47 -2.81
C GLU A 352 -0.97 -33.40 -4.01
N LYS A 353 -1.01 -32.88 -5.23
CA LYS A 353 -0.88 -33.67 -6.45
C LYS A 353 0.50 -34.33 -6.57
N TYR A 354 1.57 -33.59 -6.30
CA TYR A 354 2.93 -34.13 -6.34
C TYR A 354 3.13 -35.23 -5.28
N MET A 355 2.65 -34.99 -4.06
CA MET A 355 2.81 -35.93 -2.96
C MET A 355 1.91 -37.16 -3.08
N PHE A 356 0.74 -37.03 -3.71
CA PHE A 356 -0.15 -38.15 -3.99
C PHE A 356 0.59 -39.27 -4.74
N GLU A 357 1.27 -38.94 -5.85
CA GLU A 357 2.03 -39.92 -6.64
C GLU A 357 3.13 -40.57 -5.81
N LYS A 358 3.90 -39.76 -5.08
CA LYS A 358 5.02 -40.24 -4.25
C LYS A 358 4.55 -41.21 -3.16
N ILE A 359 3.45 -40.89 -2.48
CA ILE A 359 2.88 -41.71 -1.41
C ILE A 359 2.30 -43.00 -1.98
N CYS A 360 1.64 -42.93 -3.15
CA CYS A 360 1.18 -44.14 -3.84
C CYS A 360 2.34 -45.07 -4.19
N ASP A 361 3.42 -44.52 -4.76
CA ASP A 361 4.61 -45.31 -5.09
C ASP A 361 5.24 -45.95 -3.85
N GLU A 362 5.33 -45.23 -2.74
CA GLU A 362 5.87 -45.73 -1.46
C GLU A 362 5.02 -46.86 -0.89
N ILE A 363 3.69 -46.71 -0.89
CA ILE A 363 2.75 -47.75 -0.45
C ILE A 363 2.86 -49.00 -1.34
N GLU A 364 2.85 -48.81 -2.66
CA GLU A 364 2.99 -49.92 -3.62
C GLU A 364 4.33 -50.63 -3.39
N ASN A 365 5.42 -49.90 -3.14
CA ASN A 365 6.75 -50.45 -2.85
C ASN A 365 6.80 -51.26 -1.54
N ILE A 366 6.17 -50.79 -0.46
CA ILE A 366 6.11 -51.54 0.82
C ILE A 366 5.37 -52.87 0.65
N ASN A 367 4.43 -52.95 -0.32
CA ASN A 367 3.61 -54.12 -0.58
C ASN A 367 4.00 -54.85 -1.88
N LYS A 368 5.24 -54.70 -2.36
CA LYS A 368 5.78 -55.31 -3.61
C LYS A 368 6.23 -56.75 -3.51
N ASP A 369 6.39 -57.27 -2.30
CA ASP A 369 6.63 -58.67 -2.00
C ASP A 369 5.57 -59.01 -0.95
N GLY A 370 4.58 -59.85 -1.29
CA GLY A 370 3.60 -60.31 -0.29
C GLY A 370 4.36 -60.76 0.95
N GLN A 371 3.92 -60.37 2.15
CA GLN A 371 4.64 -60.68 3.39
C GLN A 371 4.95 -62.18 3.44
N VAL A 372 6.17 -62.54 3.08
CA VAL A 372 6.65 -63.92 3.15
C VAL A 372 6.75 -64.21 4.63
N SER A 373 5.78 -64.96 5.12
CA SER A 373 5.76 -65.50 6.48
C SER A 373 6.75 -66.64 6.58
#